data_AF-A0A4Q2QTH9-F1
#
_entry.id   AF-A0A4Q2QTH9-F1
#
_cell.length_a   1.000
_cell.length_b   1.000
_cell.length_c   1.000
_cell.angle_alpha   90.00
_cell.angle_beta   90.00
_cell.angle_gamma   90.00
#
_symmetry.space_group_name_H-M   'P 1'
#
loop_
_entity.id
_entity.type
_entity.pdbx_description
1 polymer ?
#
loop_
_entity_poly.entity_id
_entity_poly.type
_entity_poly.pdbx_seq_one_letter_code
_entity_poly.pdbx_strand_id
1 'polypeptide(L)'
;MARVSISEAARLVSVSRPTIYKLLKSGELSYTSSVKHGKPVKIIDTAELMRVFGALEVVSGGKSDGVKFDGASTPVNSDFLQSLQHQVALLHAENA
;
A
#
# COMPACT_ATOMS: atom_id res chain seq x y z
N MET A 1 11.58 3.41 0.95
CA MET A 1 10.46 3.92 0.14
C MET A 1 10.82 5.35 -0.31
N ALA A 2 10.20 5.87 -1.37
CA ALA A 2 10.62 7.13 -1.98
C ALA A 2 10.12 8.33 -1.17
N ARG A 3 10.92 9.40 -1.12
CA ARG A 3 10.67 10.60 -0.32
C ARG A 3 10.40 11.78 -1.23
N VAL A 4 9.23 12.39 -1.10
CA VAL A 4 8.75 13.42 -2.03
C VAL A 4 8.40 14.73 -1.31
N SER A 5 8.54 15.84 -2.03
CA SER A 5 8.09 17.14 -1.52
C SER A 5 6.56 17.24 -1.49
N ILE A 6 6.01 18.20 -0.75
CA ILE A 6 4.55 18.44 -0.73
C ILE A 6 3.96 18.68 -2.13
N SER A 7 4.70 19.40 -2.99
CA SER A 7 4.22 19.68 -4.35
C SER A 7 4.20 18.43 -5.22
N GLU A 8 5.18 17.57 -5.00
CA GLU A 8 5.28 16.30 -5.71
C GLU A 8 4.23 15.31 -5.22
N ALA A 9 4.00 15.21 -3.91
CA ALA A 9 2.91 14.44 -3.33
C ALA A 9 1.57 14.83 -3.94
N ALA A 10 1.27 16.14 -4.00
CA ALA A 10 0.04 16.65 -4.61
C ALA A 10 -0.13 16.20 -6.08
N ARG A 11 0.95 16.20 -6.86
CA ARG A 11 0.95 15.71 -8.25
C ARG A 11 0.72 14.20 -8.32
N LEU A 12 1.39 13.42 -7.49
CA LEU A 12 1.31 11.95 -7.50
C LEU A 12 -0.09 11.43 -7.15
N VAL A 13 -0.81 12.10 -6.25
CA VAL A 13 -2.17 11.70 -5.83
C VAL A 13 -3.27 12.49 -6.53
N SER A 14 -2.92 13.34 -7.52
CA SER A 14 -3.88 14.17 -8.27
C SER A 14 -4.78 15.06 -7.39
N VAL A 15 -4.25 15.63 -6.30
CA VAL A 15 -4.97 16.55 -5.43
C VAL A 15 -4.28 17.91 -5.32
N SER A 16 -5.00 18.91 -4.79
CA SER A 16 -4.44 20.22 -4.56
C SER A 16 -3.43 20.24 -3.39
N ARG A 17 -2.45 21.15 -3.43
CA ARG A 17 -1.53 21.38 -2.30
C ARG A 17 -2.26 21.74 -0.99
N PRO A 18 -3.30 22.60 -0.98
CA PRO A 18 -4.12 22.83 0.20
C PRO A 18 -4.71 21.56 0.82
N THR A 19 -5.15 20.60 -0.01
CA THR A 19 -5.64 19.29 0.45
C THR A 19 -4.56 18.55 1.23
N ILE A 20 -3.34 18.47 0.69
CA ILE A 20 -2.21 17.84 1.40
C ILE A 20 -1.94 18.55 2.73
N TYR A 21 -1.94 19.89 2.77
CA TYR A 21 -1.75 20.62 4.03
C TYR A 21 -2.86 20.37 5.06
N LYS A 22 -4.11 20.20 4.61
CA LYS A 22 -5.24 19.86 5.49
C LYS A 22 -5.03 18.50 6.14
N LEU A 23 -4.64 17.49 5.36
CA LEU A 23 -4.38 16.13 5.83
C LEU A 23 -3.17 16.05 6.77
N LEU A 24 -2.14 16.85 6.51
CA LEU A 24 -0.99 16.98 7.44
C LEU A 24 -1.40 17.64 8.77
N LYS A 25 -2.33 18.60 8.73
CA LYS A 25 -2.87 19.24 9.94
C LYS A 25 -3.83 18.34 10.71
N SER A 26 -4.62 17.51 10.03
CA SER A 26 -5.53 16.55 10.67
C SER A 26 -4.80 15.33 11.23
N GLY A 27 -3.56 15.09 10.82
CA GLY A 27 -2.77 13.92 11.23
C GLY A 27 -3.04 12.67 10.38
N GLU A 28 -3.87 12.78 9.34
CA GLU A 28 -4.13 11.67 8.41
C GLU A 28 -2.91 11.32 7.56
N LEU A 29 -2.05 12.31 7.26
CA LEU A 29 -0.76 12.12 6.60
C LEU A 29 0.40 12.45 7.54
N SER A 30 1.41 11.58 7.55
CA SER A 30 2.67 11.83 8.25
C SER A 30 3.70 12.51 7.33
N TYR A 31 4.60 13.30 7.92
CA TYR A 31 5.75 13.87 7.22
C TYR A 31 7.00 13.78 8.09
N THR A 32 8.15 13.82 7.43
CA THR A 32 9.46 14.00 8.08
C THR A 32 10.03 15.35 7.68
N SER A 33 10.91 15.91 8.51
CA SER A 33 11.70 17.08 8.14
C SER A 33 13.03 16.63 7.53
N SER A 34 13.44 17.29 6.46
CA SER A 34 14.78 17.18 5.89
C SER A 34 15.37 18.57 5.71
N VAL A 35 16.69 18.71 5.76
CA VAL A 35 17.34 20.00 5.52
C VAL A 35 17.69 20.09 4.04
N LYS A 36 17.14 21.09 3.35
CA LYS A 36 17.51 21.43 1.97
C LYS A 36 17.93 22.88 1.91
N HIS A 37 19.15 23.16 1.45
CA HIS A 37 19.74 24.51 1.44
C HIS A 37 19.67 25.21 2.81
N GLY A 38 19.98 24.48 3.89
CA GLY A 38 19.99 25.03 5.25
C GLY A 38 18.62 25.32 5.86
N LYS A 39 17.51 24.99 5.18
CA LYS A 39 16.14 25.19 5.68
C LYS A 39 15.44 23.84 5.88
N PRO A 40 14.64 23.69 6.95
CA PRO A 40 13.82 22.50 7.14
C PRO A 40 12.69 22.47 6.11
N VAL A 41 12.60 21.38 5.36
CA VAL A 41 11.58 21.11 4.35
C VAL A 41 10.82 19.85 4.74
N LYS A 42 9.49 19.92 4.68
CA LYS A 42 8.61 18.78 4.91
C LYS A 42 8.66 17.83 3.72
N ILE A 43 8.91 16.55 4.01
CA ILE A 43 9.01 15.46 3.05
C ILE A 43 8.04 14.36 3.46
N ILE A 44 7.30 13.85 2.48
CA ILE A 44 6.30 12.78 2.68
C ILE A 44 6.86 11.51 2.04
N ASP A 45 6.72 10.38 2.73
CA ASP A 45 7.07 9.08 2.13
C ASP A 45 5.93 8.63 1.19
N THR A 46 6.26 8.07 0.04
CA THR A 46 5.27 7.47 -0.87
C THR A 46 4.44 6.36 -0.19
N ALA A 47 4.96 5.74 0.87
CA ALA A 47 4.22 4.82 1.73
C ALA A 47 2.96 5.44 2.32
N GLU A 48 3.09 6.67 2.84
CA GLU A 48 2.00 7.39 3.48
C GLU A 48 0.96 7.81 2.45
N LEU A 49 1.42 8.19 1.24
CA LEU A 49 0.52 8.49 0.13
C LEU A 49 -0.27 7.25 -0.30
N MET A 50 0.39 6.11 -0.45
CA MET A 50 -0.26 4.84 -0.77
C MET A 50 -1.26 4.41 0.32
N ARG A 51 -0.92 4.62 1.59
CA ARG A 51 -1.78 4.28 2.73
C ARG A 51 -3.07 5.11 2.74
N VAL A 52 -2.98 6.42 2.43
CA VAL A 52 -4.12 7.34 2.52
C VAL A 52 -4.94 7.39 1.24
N PHE A 53 -4.30 7.33 0.08
CA PHE A 53 -4.96 7.50 -1.22
C PHE A 53 -5.08 6.21 -2.03
N GLY A 54 -4.45 5.11 -1.60
CA GLY A 54 -4.40 3.86 -2.36
C GLY A 54 -3.32 3.88 -3.45
N ALA A 55 -3.50 3.03 -4.47
CA ALA A 55 -2.53 2.91 -5.57
C ALA A 55 -2.29 4.25 -6.27
N LEU A 56 -1.04 4.69 -6.32
CA LEU A 56 -0.66 5.93 -7.02
C LEU A 56 -0.74 5.70 -8.53
N GLU A 57 -1.62 6.43 -9.20
CA GLU A 57 -1.67 6.50 -10.65
C GLU A 57 -0.40 7.20 -11.15
N VAL A 58 0.57 6.41 -11.62
CA VAL A 58 1.66 6.97 -12.42
C VAL A 58 1.02 7.43 -13.72
N VAL A 59 0.80 8.74 -13.86
CA VAL A 59 0.39 9.38 -15.12
C VAL A 59 1.52 9.24 -16.14
N SER A 60 1.69 8.04 -16.66
CA SER A 60 2.18 7.81 -18.02
C SER A 60 0.96 8.01 -18.92
N GLY A 61 1.06 8.88 -19.91
CA GLY A 61 -0.02 9.19 -20.87
C GLY A 61 -0.40 8.03 -21.81
N GLY A 62 -0.59 6.83 -21.27
CA GLY A 62 -1.04 5.65 -22.00
C GLY A 62 -1.90 4.79 -21.08
N LYS A 63 -3.21 4.78 -21.37
CA LYS A 63 -4.20 3.73 -21.04
C LYS A 63 -3.78 2.80 -19.89
N SER A 64 -4.25 3.06 -18.68
CA SER A 64 -4.11 2.11 -17.59
C SER A 64 -5.01 0.91 -17.83
N ASP A 65 -4.37 -0.20 -18.20
CA ASP A 65 -4.85 -1.57 -18.05
C ASP A 65 -5.20 -1.77 -16.57
N GLY A 66 -6.48 -1.62 -16.26
CA GLY A 66 -7.00 -1.74 -14.89
C GLY A 66 -6.85 -3.18 -14.43
N VAL A 67 -5.80 -3.47 -13.67
CA VAL A 67 -5.66 -4.75 -12.99
C VAL A 67 -6.78 -4.85 -11.96
N LYS A 68 -7.83 -5.60 -12.31
CA LYS A 68 -8.88 -6.01 -11.39
C LYS A 68 -8.23 -6.90 -10.35
N PHE A 69 -8.04 -6.39 -9.14
CA PHE A 69 -7.86 -7.24 -7.98
C PHE A 69 -9.20 -7.92 -7.72
N ASP A 70 -9.41 -9.08 -8.34
CA ASP A 70 -10.45 -9.99 -7.92
C ASP A 70 -10.07 -10.42 -6.50
N GLY A 71 -10.78 -9.86 -5.52
CA GLY A 71 -10.61 -10.12 -4.09
C GLY A 71 -11.06 -11.52 -3.71
N ALA A 72 -10.62 -12.54 -4.44
CA ALA A 72 -10.70 -13.92 -4.00
C ALA A 72 -9.68 -14.10 -2.87
N SER A 73 -10.04 -13.67 -1.66
CA SER A 73 -9.39 -14.16 -0.45
C SER A 73 -9.30 -15.67 -0.56
N THR A 74 -8.08 -16.22 -0.57
CA THR A 74 -7.87 -17.67 -0.50
C THR A 74 -8.66 -18.19 0.70
N PRO A 75 -9.64 -19.09 0.50
CA PRO A 75 -10.40 -19.65 1.61
C PRO A 75 -9.42 -20.40 2.50
N VAL A 76 -9.16 -19.83 3.67
CA VAL A 76 -8.38 -20.50 4.70
C VAL A 76 -9.22 -21.67 5.18
N ASN A 77 -8.67 -22.90 5.09
CA ASN A 77 -9.30 -24.14 5.53
C ASN A 77 -10.40 -24.72 4.60
N SER A 78 -10.09 -24.87 3.31
CA SER A 78 -10.93 -25.64 2.36
C SER A 78 -11.04 -27.13 2.74
N ASP A 79 -12.15 -27.78 2.43
CA ASP A 79 -12.41 -29.22 2.65
C ASP A 79 -11.29 -30.14 2.13
N PHE A 80 -10.65 -29.73 1.02
CA PHE A 80 -9.49 -30.44 0.45
C PHE A 80 -8.30 -30.50 1.42
N LEU A 81 -8.00 -29.41 2.14
CA LEU A 81 -6.90 -29.37 3.09
C LEU A 81 -7.19 -30.25 4.32
N GLN A 82 -8.45 -30.27 4.78
CA GLN A 82 -8.87 -31.17 5.87
C GLN A 82 -8.74 -32.64 5.47
N SER A 83 -9.12 -32.95 4.23
CA SER A 83 -9.00 -34.31 3.67
C SER A 83 -7.54 -34.76 3.60
N LEU A 84 -6.64 -33.88 3.13
CA LEU A 84 -5.21 -34.15 3.12
C LEU A 84 -4.63 -34.34 4.53
N GLN A 85 -5.02 -33.50 5.49
CA GLN A 85 -4.57 -33.63 6.88
C GLN A 85 -5.00 -34.97 7.49
N HIS A 86 -6.24 -35.40 7.22
CA HIS A 86 -6.74 -36.70 7.65
C HIS A 86 -5.95 -37.86 7.02
N GLN A 87 -5.65 -37.78 5.72
CA GLN A 87 -4.89 -38.82 5.02
C GLN A 87 -3.44 -38.93 5.55
N VAL A 88 -2.78 -37.80 5.81
CA VAL A 88 -1.43 -37.78 6.41
C VAL A 88 -1.43 -38.39 7.80
N ALA A 89 -2.47 -38.13 8.62
CA ALA A 89 -2.58 -38.70 9.96
C ALA A 89 -2.70 -40.23 9.93
N LEU A 90 -3.50 -40.78 9.01
CA LEU A 90 -3.64 -42.23 8.84
C LEU A 90 -2.32 -42.89 8.40
N LEU A 91 -1.62 -42.30 7.43
CA LEU A 91 -0.32 -42.81 6.98
C LEU A 91 0.72 -42.81 8.09
N HIS A 92 0.73 -41.79 8.96
CA HIS A 92 1.63 -41.75 10.10
C HIS A 92 1.30 -42.83 11.15
N ALA A 93 0.02 -43.14 11.35
CA ALA A 93 -0.41 -44.18 12.28
C ALA A 93 -0.09 -45.60 11.78
N GLU A 94 -0.10 -45.82 10.47
CA GLU A 94 0.22 -47.12 9.86
C GLU A 94 1.73 -47.40 9.80
N ASN A 95 2.56 -46.36 9.76
CA ASN A 95 4.03 -46.49 9.72
C ASN A 95 4.69 -46.38 11.12
N ALA A 96 3.93 -46.53 12.20
CA ALA A 96 4.40 -46.54 13.59
C ALA A 96 4.40 -47.96 14.18
#